data_AF-A0A829QM00-F1
#
_entry.id   AF-A0A829QM00-F1
#
_cell.length_a   1.000
_cell.length_b   1.000
_cell.length_c   1.000
_cell.angle_alpha   90.00
_cell.angle_beta   90.00
_cell.angle_gamma   90.00
#
_symmetry.space_group_name_H-M   'P 1'
#
loop_
_entity.id
_entity.type
_entity.pdbx_description
1 polymer ?
#
loop_
_entity_poly.entity_id
_entity_poly.type
_entity_poly.pdbx_seq_one_letter_code
_entity_poly.pdbx_strand_id
1 'polypeptide(L)'
;MPEPGHALSPDLHVDHHMYLPTDGGLVDLGTDLIDTDHDGIGDTVTLHPSDGSTGLSVVSDIDEDGIADKVTTFGADGTYETWARGTGAHWELIEHGRVGGK
;
A
#
# COMPACT_ATOMS: atom_id res chain seq x y z
N MET A 1 22.70 27.55 1.17
CA MET A 1 22.95 26.50 0.16
C MET A 1 22.24 25.26 0.67
N PRO A 2 21.03 24.93 0.19
CA PRO A 2 20.42 23.64 0.52
C PRO A 2 21.25 22.54 -0.16
N GLU A 3 21.48 21.44 0.55
CA GLU A 3 22.17 20.29 -0.03
C GLU A 3 21.37 19.75 -1.22
N PRO A 4 22.03 19.29 -2.30
CA PRO A 4 21.32 18.66 -3.41
C PRO A 4 20.60 17.45 -2.84
N GLY A 5 19.26 17.55 -2.79
CA GLY A 5 18.41 16.44 -2.42
C GLY A 5 18.83 15.23 -3.23
N HIS A 6 18.97 14.10 -2.55
CA HIS A 6 19.08 12.77 -3.13
C HIS A 6 18.15 12.72 -4.34
N ALA A 7 18.71 12.87 -5.53
CA ALA A 7 18.01 12.47 -6.72
C ALA A 7 17.77 10.99 -6.50
N LEU A 8 16.49 10.59 -6.51
CA LEU A 8 16.05 9.20 -6.47
C LEU A 8 17.02 8.38 -7.32
N SER A 9 17.84 7.56 -6.67
CA SER A 9 18.80 6.73 -7.39
C SER A 9 17.99 5.91 -8.40
N PRO A 10 18.36 5.90 -9.69
CA PRO A 10 17.62 5.19 -10.74
C PRO A 10 17.73 3.66 -10.62
N ASP A 11 18.24 3.15 -9.49
CA ASP A 11 18.21 1.74 -9.12
C ASP A 11 16.83 1.32 -8.57
N LEU A 12 15.81 2.18 -8.72
CA LEU A 12 14.41 1.80 -8.66
C LEU A 12 14.25 0.50 -9.45
N HIS A 13 13.94 -0.60 -8.76
CA HIS A 13 13.52 -1.83 -9.43
C HIS A 13 12.17 -1.53 -10.09
N VAL A 14 12.22 -0.98 -11.30
CA VAL A 14 11.06 -0.65 -12.16
C VAL A 14 10.23 -1.90 -12.52
N ASP A 15 10.72 -3.08 -12.13
CA ASP A 15 10.13 -4.39 -12.33
C ASP A 15 9.54 -4.99 -11.03
N HIS A 16 9.67 -4.34 -9.86
CA HIS A 16 9.08 -4.85 -8.62
C HIS A 16 7.56 -4.65 -8.66
N HIS A 17 6.85 -5.76 -8.78
CA HIS A 17 5.39 -5.79 -8.76
C HIS A 17 4.89 -6.10 -7.35
N MET A 18 3.88 -5.38 -6.91
CA MET A 18 3.12 -5.74 -5.73
C MET A 18 1.86 -6.50 -6.11
N TYR A 19 1.60 -7.60 -5.41
CA TYR A 19 0.39 -8.40 -5.56
C TYR A 19 -0.45 -8.40 -4.28
N LEU A 20 -1.77 -8.34 -4.44
CA LEU A 20 -2.73 -8.43 -3.36
C LEU A 20 -3.40 -9.81 -3.33
N PRO A 21 -3.24 -10.60 -2.26
CA PRO A 21 -3.99 -11.82 -2.04
C PRO A 21 -5.49 -11.58 -1.85
N THR A 22 -6.30 -12.22 -2.69
CA THR A 22 -7.75 -12.25 -2.60
C THR A 22 -8.26 -13.69 -2.72
N ASP A 23 -9.52 -13.93 -2.37
CA ASP A 23 -10.14 -15.25 -2.58
C ASP A 23 -10.13 -15.69 -4.06
N GLY A 24 -10.04 -14.72 -4.99
CA GLY A 24 -9.91 -14.96 -6.44
C GLY A 24 -8.48 -15.20 -6.93
N GLY A 25 -7.49 -15.20 -6.04
CA GLY A 25 -6.06 -15.28 -6.36
C GLY A 25 -5.34 -13.95 -6.13
N LEU A 26 -4.15 -13.83 -6.74
CA LEU A 26 -3.34 -12.61 -6.66
C LEU A 26 -3.83 -11.57 -7.66
N VAL A 27 -4.08 -10.36 -7.18
CA VAL A 27 -4.36 -9.18 -8.01
C VAL A 27 -3.06 -8.38 -8.15
N ASP A 28 -2.62 -8.14 -9.38
CA ASP A 28 -1.46 -7.29 -9.66
C ASP A 28 -1.81 -5.82 -9.44
N LEU A 29 -1.11 -5.18 -8.51
CA LEU A 29 -1.24 -3.75 -8.20
C LEU A 29 -0.26 -2.89 -9.03
N GLY A 30 0.63 -3.52 -9.79
CA GLY A 30 1.60 -2.88 -10.67
C GLY A 30 2.91 -2.50 -9.98
N THR A 31 3.65 -1.60 -10.65
CA THR A 31 5.02 -1.18 -10.30
C THR A 31 5.15 0.30 -9.95
N ASP A 32 4.04 1.05 -9.93
CA ASP A 32 4.02 2.47 -9.53
C ASP A 32 3.98 2.56 -8.00
N LEU A 33 5.08 2.10 -7.40
CA LEU A 33 5.24 1.93 -5.96
C LEU A 33 6.10 3.07 -5.39
N ILE A 34 5.75 3.49 -4.19
CA ILE A 34 6.46 4.48 -3.39
C ILE A 34 7.40 3.73 -2.47
N ASP A 35 8.69 4.08 -2.55
CA ASP A 35 9.73 3.67 -1.61
C ASP A 35 9.61 4.56 -0.35
N THR A 36 9.07 4.01 0.74
CA THR A 36 8.75 4.75 1.96
C THR A 36 9.86 4.71 3.01
N ASP A 37 10.80 3.78 2.91
CA ASP A 37 11.93 3.65 3.83
C ASP A 37 13.31 3.99 3.21
N HIS A 38 13.34 4.28 1.91
CA HIS A 38 14.48 4.69 1.08
C HIS A 38 15.56 3.62 0.90
N ASP A 39 15.16 2.36 0.76
CA ASP A 39 16.08 1.26 0.45
C ASP A 39 16.33 1.07 -1.06
N GLY A 40 15.52 1.71 -1.92
CA GLY A 40 15.59 1.64 -3.38
C GLY A 40 14.55 0.71 -4.03
N ILE A 41 13.70 0.05 -3.23
CA ILE A 41 12.58 -0.79 -3.68
C ILE A 41 11.27 -0.09 -3.30
N GLY A 42 10.33 -0.03 -4.25
CA GLY A 42 9.02 0.53 -3.94
C GLY A 42 8.19 -0.45 -3.13
N ASP A 43 7.71 -0.02 -1.96
CA ASP A 43 7.06 -0.89 -0.97
C ASP A 43 5.57 -0.58 -0.74
N THR A 44 5.07 0.55 -1.27
CA THR A 44 3.72 1.05 -0.98
C THR A 44 3.01 1.58 -2.20
N VAL A 45 1.71 1.30 -2.35
CA VAL A 45 0.84 1.91 -3.36
C VAL A 45 -0.40 2.53 -2.74
N THR A 46 -0.87 3.61 -3.34
CA THR A 46 -2.12 4.27 -2.97
C THR A 46 -3.15 4.10 -4.09
N LEU A 47 -4.29 3.49 -3.77
CA LEU A 47 -5.33 3.13 -4.72
C LEU A 47 -6.61 3.90 -4.43
N HIS A 48 -7.28 4.35 -5.48
CA HIS A 48 -8.67 4.79 -5.39
C HIS A 48 -9.62 3.64 -5.78
N PRO A 49 -10.81 3.57 -5.16
CA PRO A 49 -11.85 2.64 -5.59
C PRO A 49 -12.18 2.82 -7.07
N SER A 50 -12.17 1.73 -7.84
CA SER A 50 -12.44 1.77 -9.28
C SER A 50 -13.94 1.92 -9.61
N ASP A 51 -14.81 1.73 -8.62
CA ASP A 51 -16.27 1.86 -8.73
C ASP A 51 -16.76 3.32 -8.68
N GLY A 52 -15.85 4.29 -8.60
CA GLY A 52 -16.17 5.71 -8.52
C GLY A 52 -16.66 6.16 -7.14
N SER A 53 -16.61 5.29 -6.14
CA SER A 53 -16.84 5.69 -4.75
C SER A 53 -15.70 6.59 -4.25
N THR A 54 -16.01 7.37 -3.23
CA THR A 54 -15.03 8.24 -2.57
C THR A 54 -14.33 7.45 -1.48
N GLY A 55 -13.00 7.42 -1.51
CA GLY A 55 -12.19 6.64 -0.59
C GLY A 55 -10.75 6.49 -1.09
N LEU A 56 -9.93 5.87 -0.26
CA LEU A 56 -8.52 5.62 -0.52
C LEU A 56 -8.10 4.32 0.15
N SER A 57 -7.26 3.53 -0.50
CA SER A 57 -6.55 2.42 0.13
C SER A 57 -5.06 2.65 0.04
N VAL A 58 -4.34 2.43 1.14
CA VAL A 58 -2.88 2.35 1.18
C VAL A 58 -2.52 0.89 1.38
N VAL A 59 -1.73 0.34 0.48
CA VAL A 59 -1.29 -1.06 0.50
C VAL A 59 0.23 -1.08 0.57
N SER A 60 0.78 -1.85 1.50
CA SER A 60 2.23 -1.95 1.71
C SER A 60 2.69 -3.40 1.80
N ASP A 61 3.86 -3.68 1.21
CA ASP A 61 4.66 -4.88 1.36
C ASP A 61 5.83 -4.54 2.29
N ILE A 62 5.85 -5.10 3.50
CA ILE A 62 6.79 -4.70 4.56
C ILE A 62 8.02 -5.58 4.56
N ASP A 63 7.91 -6.80 4.04
CA ASP A 63 9.03 -7.76 3.95
C ASP A 63 9.61 -7.94 2.53
N GLU A 64 9.14 -7.12 1.57
CA GLU A 64 9.62 -7.00 0.18
C GLU A 64 9.54 -8.33 -0.60
N ASP A 65 8.56 -9.19 -0.26
CA ASP A 65 8.34 -10.46 -0.94
C ASP A 65 7.49 -10.33 -2.22
N GLY A 66 7.05 -9.11 -2.55
CA GLY A 66 6.16 -8.76 -3.66
C GLY A 66 4.68 -8.97 -3.36
N ILE A 67 4.31 -9.36 -2.13
CA ILE A 67 2.94 -9.67 -1.73
C ILE A 67 2.54 -8.79 -0.54
N ALA A 68 1.53 -7.95 -0.74
CA ALA A 68 1.04 -6.99 0.26
C ALA A 68 0.84 -7.59 1.66
N ASP A 69 1.42 -6.94 2.68
CA ASP A 69 1.33 -7.29 4.09
C ASP A 69 0.24 -6.52 4.84
N LYS A 70 -0.03 -5.29 4.41
CA LYS A 70 -0.89 -4.37 5.15
C LYS A 70 -1.74 -3.56 4.21
N VAL A 71 -3.03 -3.46 4.54
CA VAL A 71 -3.99 -2.62 3.80
C VAL A 71 -4.67 -1.70 4.80
N THR A 72 -4.61 -0.39 4.57
CA THR A 72 -5.46 0.57 5.29
C THR A 72 -6.43 1.22 4.32
N THR A 73 -7.74 1.09 4.60
CA THR A 73 -8.79 1.70 3.80
C THR A 73 -9.35 2.91 4.54
N PHE A 74 -9.64 3.97 3.79
CA PHE A 74 -10.25 5.19 4.28
C PHE A 74 -11.56 5.43 3.53
N GLY A 75 -12.66 5.47 4.28
CA GLY A 75 -13.96 5.87 3.77
C GLY A 75 -14.06 7.39 3.63
N ALA A 76 -14.89 7.86 2.71
CA ALA A 76 -15.15 9.29 2.52
C ALA A 76 -15.73 10.00 3.75
N ASP A 77 -16.35 9.26 4.66
CA ASP A 77 -16.87 9.79 5.90
C ASP A 77 -15.77 9.90 6.99
N GLY A 78 -14.52 9.57 6.66
CA GLY A 78 -13.38 9.60 7.58
C GLY A 78 -13.24 8.34 8.43
N THR A 79 -14.09 7.31 8.25
CA THR A 79 -13.81 6.00 8.85
C THR A 79 -12.55 5.39 8.23
N TYR A 80 -11.83 4.59 9.02
CA TYR A 80 -10.72 3.81 8.51
C TYR A 80 -10.67 2.43 9.15
N GLU A 81 -10.09 1.49 8.41
CA GLU A 81 -9.78 0.14 8.85
C GLU A 81 -8.38 -0.23 8.37
N THR A 82 -7.65 -0.97 9.19
CA THR A 82 -6.33 -1.49 8.87
C THR A 82 -6.33 -3.00 9.05
N TRP A 83 -5.87 -3.69 8.02
CA TRP A 83 -5.83 -5.13 7.92
C TRP A 83 -4.40 -5.60 7.75
N ALA A 84 -4.04 -6.73 8.38
CA ALA A 84 -2.76 -7.40 8.23
C ALA A 84 -2.93 -8.74 7.50
N ARG A 85 -1.94 -9.10 6.69
CA ARG A 85 -1.86 -10.35 5.94
C ARG A 85 -1.82 -11.52 6.91
N GLY A 86 -2.81 -12.39 6.79
CA GLY A 86 -2.80 -13.73 7.38
C GLY A 86 -2.29 -14.75 6.37
N THR A 87 -2.65 -16.02 6.54
CA THR A 87 -2.25 -17.06 5.58
C THR A 87 -3.13 -17.04 4.33
N GLY A 88 -2.50 -17.02 3.15
CA GLY A 88 -3.22 -17.07 1.87
C GLY A 88 -3.99 -15.78 1.60
N ALA A 89 -5.30 -15.89 1.32
CA ALA A 89 -6.19 -14.75 1.10
C ALA A 89 -6.82 -14.20 2.40
N HIS A 90 -6.44 -14.74 3.56
CA HIS A 90 -7.01 -14.31 4.84
C HIS A 90 -6.39 -12.99 5.29
N TRP A 91 -7.24 -12.06 5.72
CA TRP A 91 -6.85 -10.76 6.27
C TRP A 91 -7.43 -10.60 7.68
N GLU A 92 -6.62 -10.13 8.62
CA GLU A 92 -7.04 -9.86 9.99
C GLU A 92 -7.22 -8.36 10.20
N LEU A 93 -8.39 -7.92 10.66
CA LEU A 93 -8.62 -6.53 11.07
C LEU A 93 -7.84 -6.26 12.34
N ILE A 94 -6.82 -5.42 12.26
CA ILE A 94 -5.92 -5.11 13.40
C ILE A 94 -6.19 -3.73 14.00
N GLU A 95 -6.79 -2.81 13.24
CA GLU A 95 -7.15 -1.49 13.75
C GLU A 95 -8.34 -0.90 12.97
N HIS A 96 -9.14 -0.07 13.62
CA HIS A 96 -10.21 0.69 12.97
C HIS A 96 -10.56 1.95 13.75
N GLY A 97 -11.14 2.94 13.10
CA GLY A 97 -11.55 4.16 13.77
C GLY A 97 -12.08 5.24 12.85
N ARG A 98 -11.89 6.50 13.25
CA ARG A 98 -12.26 7.68 12.47
C ARG A 98 -11.15 8.72 12.50
N VAL A 99 -10.73 9.17 11.32
CA VAL A 99 -9.83 10.30 11.13
C VAL A 99 -10.65 11.59 11.09
N GLY A 100 -10.15 12.66 11.72
CA GLY A 100 -10.77 13.98 11.68
C GLY A 100 -12.00 14.17 12.59
N GLY A 101 -12.32 13.19 13.44
CA GLY A 101 -13.22 13.38 14.59
C GLY A 101 -12.48 14.13 15.70
N LYS A 102 -13.05 15.26 16.15
CA LYS A 102 -12.52 16.04 17.28
C LYS A 102 -13.04 15.52 18.61
#